data_AF-A0A8T3LW27-F1
#
_entry.id   AF-A0A8T3LW27-F1
#
_cell.length_a   1.000
_cell.length_b   1.000
_cell.length_c   1.000
_cell.angle_alpha   90.00
_cell.angle_beta   90.00
_cell.angle_gamma   90.00
#
_symmetry.space_group_name_H-M   'P 1'
#
loop_
_entity.id
_entity.type
_entity.pdbx_description
1 polymer ?
#
loop_
_entity_poly.entity_id
_entity_poly.type
_entity_poly.pdbx_seq_one_letter_code
_entity_poly.pdbx_strand_id
1 'polypeptide(L)'
;PIECIEQIQNRRLRLGFSLPAGPDCHVLKRVELVESADAVSIALIGTINDDPNAGACPDEARMVVTEIDLQAPVADRTLFDAGRP
;
A
#
# COMPACT_ATOMS: atom_id res chain seq x y z
N PRO A 1 -9.86 -7.11 6.74
CA PRO A 1 -8.44 -6.86 7.11
C PRO A 1 -7.67 -6.50 5.83
N ILE A 2 -6.77 -5.52 5.88
CA ILE A 2 -5.93 -5.19 4.72
C ILE A 2 -4.84 -6.27 4.66
N GLU A 3 -4.85 -7.09 3.61
CA GLU A 3 -3.82 -8.10 3.36
C GLU A 3 -2.74 -7.51 2.45
N CYS A 4 -1.47 -7.56 2.90
CA CYS A 4 -0.30 -7.12 2.14
C CYS A 4 0.30 -8.33 1.38
N ILE A 5 0.42 -8.23 0.05
CA ILE A 5 1.18 -9.21 -0.75
C ILE A 5 2.47 -8.53 -1.21
N GLU A 6 3.61 -9.07 -0.79
CA GLU A 6 4.94 -8.50 -1.03
C GLU A 6 5.73 -9.38 -2.00
N GLN A 7 6.17 -8.79 -3.12
CA GLN A 7 7.15 -9.43 -4.00
C GLN A 7 8.36 -8.51 -4.13
N ILE A 8 9.48 -8.94 -3.53
CA ILE A 8 10.74 -8.20 -3.53
C ILE A 8 11.59 -8.67 -4.70
N GLN A 9 11.78 -7.79 -5.68
CA GLN A 9 12.84 -7.91 -6.67
C GLN A 9 13.95 -6.94 -6.28
N ASN A 10 15.20 -7.20 -6.70
CA ASN A 10 16.42 -6.59 -6.16
C ASN A 10 16.32 -5.08 -5.83
N ARG A 11 15.64 -4.28 -6.67
CA ARG A 11 15.36 -2.84 -6.44
C ARG A 11 13.89 -2.46 -6.66
N ARG A 12 12.97 -3.42 -6.71
CA ARG A 12 11.56 -3.17 -6.97
C ARG A 12 10.70 -3.90 -5.95
N LEU A 13 9.81 -3.13 -5.35
CA LEU A 13 8.88 -3.61 -4.35
C LEU A 13 7.47 -3.56 -4.94
N ARG A 14 6.81 -4.71 -4.96
CA ARG A 14 5.39 -4.80 -5.32
C ARG A 14 4.56 -4.97 -4.07
N LEU A 15 3.62 -4.05 -3.86
CA LEU A 15 2.70 -4.02 -2.71
C LEU A 15 1.28 -4.22 -3.23
N GLY A 16 0.66 -5.34 -2.87
CA GLY A 16 -0.78 -5.52 -2.99
C GLY A 16 -1.47 -5.15 -1.68
N PHE A 17 -2.56 -4.40 -1.73
CA PHE A 17 -3.42 -4.16 -0.57
C PHE A 17 -4.89 -4.28 -0.95
N SER A 18 -5.69 -4.85 -0.04
CA SER A 18 -7.12 -5.04 -0.23
C SER A 18 -7.92 -3.92 0.42
N LEU A 19 -8.73 -3.21 -0.37
CA LEU A 19 -9.71 -2.24 0.12
C LEU A 19 -11.06 -2.96 0.34
N PRO A 20 -11.72 -2.75 1.50
CA PRO A 20 -12.98 -3.40 1.79
C PRO A 20 -14.11 -2.87 0.90
N ALA A 21 -15.04 -3.75 0.53
CA ALA A 21 -16.33 -3.35 -0.03
C ALA A 21 -17.17 -2.64 1.03
N GLY A 22 -18.03 -1.72 0.61
CA GLY A 22 -18.96 -1.07 1.53
C GLY A 22 -19.39 0.33 1.10
N PRO A 23 -20.31 0.94 1.86
CA PRO A 23 -20.84 2.27 1.56
C PRO A 23 -19.78 3.37 1.68
N ASP A 24 -18.70 3.11 2.41
CA ASP A 24 -17.66 4.08 2.74
C ASP A 24 -16.51 4.15 1.71
N CYS A 25 -16.78 3.75 0.45
CA CYS A 25 -15.93 3.95 -0.74
C CYS A 25 -14.42 4.11 -0.43
N HIS A 26 -13.79 3.11 0.17
CA HIS A 26 -12.41 3.29 0.61
C HIS A 26 -11.46 3.41 -0.59
N VAL A 27 -10.53 4.35 -0.51
CA VAL A 27 -9.48 4.57 -1.51
C VAL A 27 -8.13 4.71 -0.84
N LEU A 28 -7.07 4.31 -1.55
CA LEU A 28 -5.72 4.60 -1.12
C LEU A 28 -5.40 6.07 -1.43
N LYS A 29 -5.13 6.85 -0.38
CA LYS A 29 -4.78 8.26 -0.52
C LYS A 29 -3.30 8.45 -0.82
N ARG A 30 -2.45 7.68 -0.11
CA ARG A 30 -1.00 7.83 -0.19
C ARG A 30 -0.29 6.55 0.23
N VAL A 31 0.87 6.32 -0.38
CA VAL A 31 1.89 5.40 0.12
C VAL A 31 3.09 6.21 0.55
N GLU A 32 3.54 6.03 1.78
CA GLU A 32 4.76 6.64 2.30
C GLU A 32 5.84 5.58 2.43
N LEU A 33 7.00 5.86 1.83
CA LEU A 33 8.18 5.01 1.85
C LEU A 33 9.30 5.77 2.54
N VAL A 34 9.88 5.17 3.57
CA VAL A 34 11.09 5.67 4.23
C VAL A 34 12.19 4.64 4.04
N GLU A 35 13.20 5.00 3.26
CA GLU A 35 14.41 4.19 3.07
C GLU A 35 15.50 4.61 4.05
N SER A 36 16.10 3.65 4.75
CA SER A 36 17.33 3.82 5.51
C SER A 36 18.41 2.87 5.00
N ALA A 37 19.62 2.93 5.58
CA ALA A 37 20.69 2.02 5.20
C ALA A 37 20.31 0.54 5.45
N ASP A 38 19.59 0.29 6.55
CA ASP A 38 19.35 -1.04 7.11
C ASP A 38 17.88 -1.51 6.95
N ALA A 39 16.97 -0.59 6.62
CA ALA A 39 15.55 -0.86 6.59
C ALA A 39 14.78 -0.08 5.52
N VAL A 40 13.64 -0.64 5.12
CA VAL A 40 12.63 0.03 4.32
C VAL A 40 11.32 -0.02 5.08
N SER A 41 10.79 1.14 5.44
CA SER A 41 9.51 1.27 6.13
C SER A 41 8.44 1.74 5.15
N ILE A 42 7.27 1.09 5.20
CA ILE A 42 6.17 1.35 4.27
C ILE A 42 4.92 1.63 5.09
N ALA A 43 4.26 2.74 4.79
CA ALA A 43 2.95 3.08 5.35
C ALA A 43 1.93 3.25 4.23
N LEU A 44 0.81 2.54 4.34
CA LEU A 44 -0.34 2.65 3.44
C LEU A 44 -1.43 3.49 4.12
N ILE A 45 -1.77 4.63 3.53
CA ILE A 45 -2.75 5.56 4.09
C ILE A 45 -4.02 5.48 3.24
N GLY A 46 -5.03 4.79 3.78
CA GLY A 46 -6.38 4.74 3.23
C GLY A 46 -7.26 5.89 3.74
N THR A 47 -8.25 6.30 2.94
CA THR A 47 -9.30 7.24 3.34
C THR A 47 -10.64 6.78 2.77
N ILE A 48 -11.74 7.29 3.32
CA ILE A 48 -13.04 7.27 2.64
C ILE A 48 -12.95 8.24 1.47
N ASN A 49 -13.40 7.81 0.30
CA ASN A 49 -13.52 8.70 -0.85
C ASN A 49 -14.70 9.64 -0.63
N ASP A 50 -14.40 10.92 -0.46
CA ASP A 50 -15.35 12.00 -0.25
C ASP A 50 -15.66 12.78 -1.54
N ASP A 51 -15.14 12.35 -2.70
CA ASP A 51 -15.43 12.97 -3.98
C ASP A 51 -16.89 12.68 -4.40
N PRO A 52 -17.76 13.70 -4.51
CA PRO A 52 -19.15 13.51 -4.92
C PRO A 52 -19.31 13.05 -6.38
N ASN A 53 -18.24 13.09 -7.18
CA ASN A 53 -18.21 12.59 -8.55
C ASN A 53 -17.58 11.20 -8.67
N ALA A 54 -17.04 10.65 -7.59
CA ALA A 54 -16.68 9.26 -7.57
C ALA A 54 -17.98 8.47 -7.75
N GLY A 55 -18.03 7.64 -8.81
CA GLY A 55 -19.19 6.82 -9.09
C GLY A 55 -19.53 5.85 -7.96
N ALA A 56 -20.41 4.90 -8.22
CA ALA A 56 -20.83 3.94 -7.20
C ALA A 56 -19.64 3.23 -6.52
N CYS A 57 -19.72 3.10 -5.20
CA CYS A 57 -18.76 2.32 -4.44
C CYS A 57 -18.72 0.87 -4.95
N PRO A 58 -17.55 0.24 -4.98
CA PRO A 58 -17.47 -1.16 -5.37
C PRO A 58 -18.21 -2.05 -4.38
N ASP A 59 -19.07 -2.91 -4.93
CA ASP A 59 -19.80 -3.94 -4.18
C ASP A 59 -18.89 -5.11 -3.74
N GLU A 60 -17.69 -5.20 -4.31
CA GLU A 60 -16.70 -6.24 -4.04
C GLU A 60 -15.38 -5.63 -3.55
N ALA A 61 -14.66 -6.37 -2.69
CA ALA A 61 -13.35 -5.95 -2.23
C ALA A 61 -12.39 -5.85 -3.41
N ARG A 62 -11.63 -4.76 -3.48
CA ARG A 62 -10.68 -4.54 -4.58
C ARG A 62 -9.26 -4.70 -4.08
N MET A 63 -8.49 -5.52 -4.78
CA MET A 63 -7.05 -5.54 -4.63
C MET A 63 -6.44 -4.47 -5.50
N VAL A 64 -5.71 -3.55 -4.88
CA VAL A 64 -4.90 -2.56 -5.58
C VAL A 64 -3.45 -2.96 -5.42
N VAL A 65 -2.71 -2.88 -6.52
CA VAL A 65 -1.30 -3.22 -6.55
C VAL A 65 -0.52 -2.00 -6.97
N THR A 66 0.50 -1.65 -6.19
CA THR A 66 1.45 -0.60 -6.52
C THR A 66 2.85 -1.17 -6.63
N GLU A 67 3.65 -0.61 -7.52
CA GLU A 67 5.06 -0.96 -7.69
C GLU A 67 5.89 0.27 -7.35
N ILE A 68 6.92 0.07 -6.54
CA ILE A 68 7.81 1.12 -6.08
C ILE A 68 9.24 0.72 -6.43
N ASP A 69 9.92 1.56 -7.19
CA ASP A 69 11.35 1.43 -7.45
C ASP A 69 12.14 2.03 -6.27
N LEU A 70 13.09 1.28 -5.74
CA LEU A 70 13.87 1.64 -4.58
C LEU A 70 15.21 2.25 -4.99
N GLN A 71 15.68 3.23 -4.21
CA GLN A 71 16.94 3.91 -4.51
C GLN A 71 18.14 2.97 -4.38
N ALA A 72 18.06 1.99 -3.49
CA ALA A 72 19.09 0.98 -3.28
C ALA A 72 18.49 -0.42 -3.16
N PRO A 73 19.30 -1.48 -3.35
CA PRO A 73 18.81 -2.84 -3.25
C PRO A 73 18.21 -3.17 -1.88
N VAL A 74 17.17 -4.01 -1.85
CA VAL A 74 16.58 -4.55 -0.61
C VAL A 74 17.38 -5.73 -0.08
N ALA A 75 18.26 -6.31 -0.91
CA ALA A 75 19.16 -7.37 -0.46
C ALA A 75 19.87 -6.87 0.82
N ASP A 76 19.63 -7.58 1.92
CA ASP A 76 20.12 -7.33 3.29
C ASP A 76 19.37 -6.31 4.16
N ARG A 77 18.25 -5.73 3.70
CA ARG A 77 17.43 -4.79 4.49
C ARG A 77 16.21 -5.44 5.13
N THR A 78 15.88 -4.98 6.34
CA THR A 78 14.65 -5.41 7.03
C THR A 78 13.46 -4.57 6.57
N LEU A 79 12.36 -5.23 6.20
CA LEU A 79 11.12 -4.58 5.78
C LEU A 79 10.18 -4.40 6.96
N PHE A 80 9.68 -3.19 7.18
CA PHE A 80 8.75 -2.89 8.25
C PHE A 80 7.44 -2.33 7.71
N ASP A 81 6.33 -2.99 8.06
CA ASP A 81 5.00 -2.39 7.96
C ASP A 81 4.84 -1.36 9.09
N ALA A 82 4.86 -0.08 8.71
CA ALA A 82 4.70 1.03 9.65
C ALA A 82 3.22 1.33 9.95
N GLY A 83 2.29 0.50 9.45
CA GLY A 83 0.83 0.66 9.60
C GLY A 83 0.27 0.28 10.98
N ARG A 84 1.08 -0.15 11.94
CA ARG A 84 0.64 -0.40 13.33
C ARG A 84 1.22 0.62 14.31
N PRO A 85 0.39 1.35 15.08
CA PRO A 85 0.80 1.82 16.40
C PRO A 85 1.05 0.65 17.36
#